data_AF-A0A7J9VFR1-F1
#
_entry.id   AF-A0A7J9VFR1-F1
#
_cell.length_a   1.000
_cell.length_b   1.000
_cell.length_c   1.000
_cell.angle_alpha   90.00
_cell.angle_beta   90.00
_cell.angle_gamma   90.00
#
_symmetry.space_group_name_H-M   'P 1'
#
loop_
_entity.id
_entity.type
_entity.pdbx_description
1 polymer ?
#
loop_
_entity_poly.entity_id
_entity_poly.type
_entity_poly.pdbx_seq_one_letter_code
_entity_poly.pdbx_strand_id
1 'polypeptide(L)' 'MDRAVKKRTYDNSRRLAQTRATRADVIAAAQRLFEERGYPATTIEAIAEASGTPLATVYR' A
#
# COMPACT_ATOMS: atom_id res chain seq x y z
N MET A 1 3.96 -28.81 38.32
CA MET A 1 3.89 -27.34 38.21
C MET A 1 4.56 -26.93 36.92
N ASP A 2 3.93 -27.11 35.75
CA ASP A 2 4.56 -26.64 34.51
C ASP A 2 3.54 -26.59 33.37
N ARG A 3 3.23 -25.38 32.92
CA ARG A 3 2.78 -25.19 31.54
C ARG A 3 3.30 -23.84 31.07
N ALA A 4 4.49 -23.86 30.49
CA ALA A 4 5.02 -22.73 29.74
C ALA A 4 4.01 -22.36 28.64
N VAL A 5 3.32 -21.25 28.83
CA VAL A 5 2.39 -20.69 27.85
C VAL A 5 3.22 -20.22 26.67
N LYS A 6 3.19 -20.97 25.56
CA LYS A 6 3.83 -20.59 24.29
C LYS A 6 3.37 -19.19 23.92
N LYS A 7 4.26 -18.19 24.01
CA LYS A 7 4.01 -16.82 23.53
C LYS A 7 3.72 -16.90 22.04
N ARG A 8 2.45 -16.72 21.67
CA ARG A 8 2.01 -16.54 20.30
C ARG A 8 2.58 -15.22 19.80
N THR A 9 3.68 -15.28 19.06
CA THR A 9 4.36 -14.12 18.48
C THR A 9 3.38 -13.42 17.56
N TYR A 10 3.07 -12.16 17.87
CA TYR A 10 2.27 -11.31 17.00
C TYR A 10 3.07 -11.02 15.74
N ASP A 11 2.84 -11.80 14.69
CA ASP A 11 3.54 -11.65 13.41
C ASP A 11 2.92 -10.50 12.60
N ASN A 12 3.40 -9.29 12.86
CA ASN A 12 3.07 -8.09 12.09
C ASN A 12 3.80 -8.05 10.72
N SER A 13 4.67 -9.01 10.41
CA SER A 13 5.50 -9.00 9.20
C SER A 13 4.65 -9.09 7.95
N ARG A 14 3.56 -9.89 7.98
CA ARG A 14 2.60 -9.99 6.87
C ARG A 14 1.91 -8.66 6.60
N ARG A 15 1.51 -7.92 7.65
CA ARG A 15 0.88 -6.61 7.49
C ARG A 15 1.87 -5.57 6.97
N LEU A 16 3.12 -5.59 7.45
CA LEU A 16 4.17 -4.69 6.94
C LEU A 16 4.49 -4.97 5.47
N ALA A 17 4.58 -6.24 5.08
CA ALA A 17 4.77 -6.64 3.68
C ALA A 17 3.61 -6.15 2.81
N GLN A 18 2.37 -6.30 3.28
CA GLN A 18 1.19 -5.81 2.58
C GLN A 18 1.21 -4.29 2.38
N THR A 19 1.54 -3.53 3.43
CA THR A 19 1.67 -2.06 3.33
C THR A 19 2.73 -1.64 2.32
N ARG A 20 3.87 -2.34 2.28
CA ARG A 20 4.93 -2.08 1.31
C ARG A 20 4.48 -2.38 -0.13
N ALA A 21 3.78 -3.49 -0.34
CA ALA A 21 3.23 -3.86 -1.63
C ALA A 21 2.25 -2.79 -2.14
N THR A 22 1.26 -2.42 -1.31
CA THR A 22 0.30 -1.37 -1.66
C THR A 22 0.97 -0.04 -1.99
N ARG A 23 2.00 0.35 -1.24
CA ARG A 23 2.77 1.57 -1.54
C ARG A 23 3.50 1.47 -2.88
N ALA A 24 4.06 0.31 -3.21
CA ALA A 24 4.73 0.10 -4.49
C ALA A 24 3.74 0.20 -5.66
N ASP A 25 2.54 -0.37 -5.52
CA ASP A 25 1.49 -0.32 -6.54
C ASP A 25 1.04 1.13 -6.81
N VAL A 26 0.84 1.93 -5.76
CA VAL A 26 0.51 3.36 -5.87
C VAL A 26 1.61 4.14 -6.58
N ILE A 27 2.88 3.92 -6.24
CA ILE A 27 4.02 4.60 -6.88
C ILE A 27 4.12 4.24 -8.35
N ALA A 28 3.97 2.95 -8.69
CA ALA A 28 4.03 2.48 -10.07
C ALA A 28 2.90 3.07 -10.92
N ALA A 29 1.67 3.16 -10.38
CA ALA A 29 0.55 3.79 -11.05
C ALA A 29 0.78 5.30 -11.25
N ALA A 30 1.24 6.01 -10.22
CA ALA A 30 1.53 7.44 -10.31
C ALA A 30 2.60 7.73 -11.36
N GLN A 31 3.68 6.95 -11.38
CA GLN A 31 4.75 7.12 -12.38
C GLN A 31 4.21 7.02 -13.81
N ARG A 32 3.43 5.98 -14.12
CA ARG A 32 2.84 5.79 -15.46
C ARG A 32 1.94 6.96 -15.84
N LEU A 33 1.08 7.39 -14.92
CA LEU A 33 0.15 8.50 -15.18
C LEU A 33 0.89 9.83 -15.40
N PHE A 34 1.96 10.08 -14.64
CA PHE A 34 2.80 11.25 -14.84
C PHE A 34 3.52 11.22 -16.19
N GLU A 35 3.99 10.06 -16.65
CA GLU A 35 4.63 9.89 -17.95
C GLU A 35 3.63 10.08 -19.11
N GLU A 36 2.41 9.56 -18.97
CA GLU A 36 1.37 9.62 -20.01
C GLU A 36 0.70 11.00 -20.13
N ARG A 37 0.42 11.64 -18.99
CA ARG A 37 -0.50 12.80 -18.90
C ARG A 37 0.20 14.05 -18.40
N GLY A 38 1.39 13.92 -17.85
CA GLY A 38 2.07 14.96 -17.11
C GLY A 38 1.60 15.06 -15.65
N TYR A 39 2.44 15.67 -14.82
CA TYR A 39 2.18 15.87 -13.40
C TYR A 39 0.92 16.70 -13.11
N PRO A 40 0.67 17.87 -13.75
CA PRO A 40 -0.47 18.71 -13.40
C PRO A 40 -1.84 18.11 -13.74
N ALA A 41 -1.89 17.21 -14.71
CA ALA A 41 -3.13 16.58 -15.17
C ALA A 41 -3.48 15.28 -14.41
N THR A 42 -2.58 14.81 -13.54
CA THR A 42 -2.76 13.55 -12.81
C THR A 42 -3.36 13.81 -11.43
N THR A 43 -4.53 13.24 -11.15
CA THR A 43 -5.20 13.38 -9.84
C THR A 43 -4.94 12.17 -8.94
N ILE A 44 -5.13 12.34 -7.63
CA ILE A 44 -4.96 11.24 -6.67
C ILE A 44 -6.05 10.17 -6.86
N GLU A 45 -7.25 10.54 -7.31
CA GLU A 45 -8.32 9.61 -7.66
C GLU A 45 -7.91 8.70 -8.82
N ALA A 46 -7.30 9.26 -9.87
CA ALA A 46 -6.81 8.49 -11.00
C ALA A 46 -5.69 7.52 -10.58
N ILE A 47 -4.81 7.94 -9.67
CA ILE A 47 -3.77 7.07 -9.10
C ILE A 47 -4.39 5.93 -8.28
N ALA A 48 -5.38 6.24 -7.44
CA ALA A 48 -6.08 5.27 -6.60
C ALA A 48 -6.77 4.20 -7.47
N GLU A 49 -7.49 4.63 -8.51
CA GLU A 49 -8.14 3.74 -9.48
C GLU A 49 -7.12 2.85 -10.20
N ALA A 50 -6.06 3.45 -10.75
CA ALA A 50 -5.04 2.72 -11.51
C ALA A 50 -4.20 1.73 -10.66
N SER A 51 -4.04 2.02 -9.36
CA SER A 51 -3.33 1.14 -8.42
C SER A 51 -4.25 0.11 -7.75
N GLY A 52 -5.56 0.14 -7.99
CA GLY A 52 -6.54 -0.71 -7.30
C GLY A 52 -6.58 -0.47 -5.78
N THR A 53 -6.08 0.68 -5.31
CA THR A 53 -5.98 1.03 -3.90
C THR A 53 -7.10 1.99 -3.53
N PRO A 54 -7.84 1.76 -2.42
CA PRO A 54 -8.86 2.70 -1.97
C PRO A 54 -8.27 4.09 -1.76
N LEU A 55 -8.99 5.14 -2.18
CA LEU A 55 -8.52 6.53 -2.08
C LEU A 55 -8.03 6.90 -0.67
N ALA A 56 -8.77 6.50 0.37
CA ALA A 56 -8.40 6.74 1.76
C ALA A 56 -7.08 6.08 2.18
N THR A 57 -6.68 4.99 1.51
CA THR A 57 -5.41 4.28 1.76
C THR A 57 -4.22 5.00 1.11
N VAL A 58 -4.45 5.76 0.03
CA VAL A 58 -3.39 6.56 -0.61
C VAL A 58 -2.94 7.72 0.27
N TYR A 59 -3.83 8.26 1.10
CA TYR A 59 -3.52 9.34 2.05
C TYR A 59 -2.93 8.90 3.40
N ARG A 60 -2.72 7.59 3.60
CA ARG A 60 -2.25 7.03 4.87
C ARG A 60 -0.73 6.96 4.98
#